data_AF-A0AAV2H8P2-F1
#
_entry.id   AF-A0AAV2H8P2-F1
#
_cell.length_a   1.000
_cell.length_b   1.000
_cell.length_c   1.000
_cell.angle_alpha   90.00
_cell.angle_beta   90.00
_cell.angle_gamma   90.00
#
_symmetry.space_group_name_H-M   'P 1'
#
loop_
_entity.id
_entity.type
_entity.pdbx_description
1 polymer ?
#
loop_
_entity_poly.entity_id
_entity_poly.type
_entity_poly.pdbx_seq_one_letter_code
_entity_poly.pdbx_strand_id
1 'polypeptide(L)'
;MAEYVNQTLEEMIPELEEMSKLGLFTVKETKVILRNRQNHEYKLRQLTKTKSSFLNYVEYETKLLELLKFRRKKLGQSSKKREIEKSIADRIHNLYRVSANGMKID
;
A
#
# COMPACT_ATOMS: atom_id res chain seq x y z
N MET A 1 -10.83 15.95 -4.58
CA MET A 1 -9.46 15.39 -4.60
C MET A 1 -9.04 14.86 -3.24
N ALA A 2 -9.14 15.64 -2.14
CA ALA A 2 -8.83 15.14 -0.79
C ALA A 2 -9.81 14.08 -0.28
N GLU A 3 -11.11 14.21 -0.57
CA GLU A 3 -12.14 13.25 -0.13
C GLU A 3 -11.87 11.83 -0.63
N TYR A 4 -11.58 11.67 -1.92
CA TYR A 4 -11.20 10.37 -2.49
C TYR A 4 -9.92 9.80 -1.86
N VAL A 5 -8.92 10.63 -1.52
CA VAL A 5 -7.71 10.16 -0.83
C VAL A 5 -8.08 9.60 0.53
N ASN A 6 -8.89 10.34 1.29
CA ASN A 6 -9.32 9.95 2.63
C ASN A 6 -10.09 8.63 2.60
N GLN A 7 -11.05 8.47 1.69
CA GLN A 7 -11.79 7.22 1.53
C GLN A 7 -10.85 6.03 1.23
N THR A 8 -9.90 6.21 0.31
CA THR A 8 -8.91 5.17 -0.01
C THR A 8 -8.03 4.84 1.19
N LEU A 9 -7.68 5.82 2.03
CA LEU A 9 -6.89 5.58 3.24
C LEU A 9 -7.71 4.88 4.34
N GLU A 10 -8.99 5.23 4.49
CA GLU A 10 -9.91 4.58 5.44
C GLU A 10 -10.02 3.08 5.17
N GLU A 11 -10.08 2.67 3.91
CA GLU A 11 -10.06 1.26 3.50
C GLU A 11 -8.76 0.53 3.89
N MET A 12 -7.65 1.26 4.09
CA MET A 12 -6.35 0.69 4.46
C MET A 12 -6.11 0.63 5.98
N ILE A 13 -6.87 1.39 6.77
CA ILE A 13 -6.70 1.44 8.23
C ILE A 13 -6.88 0.05 8.88
N PRO A 14 -7.92 -0.73 8.57
CA PRO A 14 -8.11 -2.05 9.18
C PRO A 14 -6.92 -2.99 8.96
N GLU A 15 -6.35 -3.01 7.75
CA GLU A 15 -5.15 -3.79 7.43
C GLU A 15 -3.97 -3.38 8.34
N LEU A 16 -3.75 -2.08 8.53
CA LEU A 16 -2.65 -1.55 9.35
C LEU A 16 -2.86 -1.80 10.85
N GLU A 17 -4.09 -1.72 11.33
CA GLU A 17 -4.41 -2.08 12.72
C GLU A 17 -4.11 -3.56 12.98
N GLU A 18 -4.49 -4.45 12.06
CA GLU A 18 -4.20 -5.87 12.19
C GLU A 18 -2.70 -6.17 12.14
N MET A 19 -1.94 -5.48 11.29
CA MET A 19 -0.48 -5.55 11.30
C MET A 19 0.11 -5.17 12.67
N SER A 20 -0.45 -4.15 13.31
CA SER A 20 -0.01 -3.72 14.64
C SER A 20 -0.41 -4.71 15.74
N LYS A 21 -1.65 -5.21 15.73
CA LYS A 21 -2.16 -6.18 16.71
C LYS A 21 -1.36 -7.48 16.70
N LEU A 22 -0.94 -7.92 15.51
CA LEU A 22 -0.15 -9.13 15.32
C LEU A 22 1.35 -8.95 15.65
N GLY A 23 1.78 -7.75 16.04
CA GLY A 23 3.17 -7.43 16.34
C GLY A 23 4.09 -7.41 15.11
N LEU A 24 3.52 -7.37 13.90
CA LEU A 24 4.29 -7.33 12.64
C LEU A 24 4.89 -5.95 12.42
N PHE A 25 4.20 -4.92 12.88
CA PHE A 25 4.66 -3.54 12.89
C PHE A 25 4.26 -2.89 14.22
N THR A 26 5.02 -1.89 14.65
CA THR A 26 4.60 -1.04 15.77
C THR A 26 3.57 -0.02 15.31
N VAL A 27 2.78 0.52 16.26
CA VAL A 27 1.83 1.62 15.98
C VAL A 27 2.52 2.83 15.32
N LYS A 28 3.80 3.08 15.67
CA LYS A 28 4.56 4.17 15.04
C LYS A 28 4.88 3.86 13.58
N GLU A 29 5.27 2.63 13.28
CA GLU A 29 5.55 2.20 11.91
C GLU A 29 4.29 2.20 11.03
N THR A 30 3.15 1.74 11.56
CA THR A 30 1.89 1.75 10.80
C THR A 30 1.42 3.17 10.46
N LYS A 31 1.64 4.14 11.37
CA LYS A 31 1.41 5.57 11.07
C LYS A 31 2.34 6.10 9.97
N VAL A 32 3.60 5.69 9.96
CA VAL A 32 4.54 6.05 8.88
C VAL A 32 4.10 5.44 7.55
N ILE A 33 3.68 4.17 7.56
CA ILE A 33 3.15 3.48 6.38
C ILE A 33 1.93 4.22 5.81
N LEU A 34 0.97 4.59 6.67
CA LEU A 34 -0.22 5.33 6.29
C LEU A 34 0.14 6.69 5.66
N ARG A 35 1.07 7.43 6.25
CA ARG A 35 1.53 8.73 5.73
C ARG A 35 2.21 8.59 4.37
N ASN A 36 3.02 7.55 4.17
CA ASN A 36 3.65 7.30 2.88
C ASN A 36 2.61 6.95 1.81
N ARG A 37 1.65 6.07 2.11
CA ARG A 37 0.51 5.76 1.24
C ARG A 37 -0.26 7.02 0.87
N GLN A 38 -0.59 7.86 1.86
CA GLN A 38 -1.25 9.15 1.64
C GLN A 38 -0.47 10.04 0.66
N ASN A 39 0.85 10.15 0.81
CA ASN A 39 1.68 10.93 -0.11
C ASN A 39 1.64 10.38 -1.54
N HIS A 40 1.66 9.05 -1.71
CA HIS A 40 1.52 8.43 -3.03
C HIS A 40 0.12 8.66 -3.62
N GLU A 41 -0.93 8.49 -2.82
CA GLU A 41 -2.33 8.72 -3.20
C GLU A 41 -2.59 10.16 -3.65
N TYR A 42 -1.98 11.15 -3.00
CA TYR A 42 -2.01 12.53 -3.46
C TYR A 42 -1.27 12.71 -4.78
N LYS A 43 -0.07 12.14 -4.93
CA LYS A 43 0.72 12.22 -6.18
C LYS A 43 -0.04 11.61 -7.37
N LEU A 44 -0.76 10.51 -7.18
CA LEU A 44 -1.53 9.87 -8.25
C LEU A 44 -2.76 10.68 -8.69
N ARG A 45 -3.30 11.54 -7.81
CA ARG A 45 -4.46 12.39 -8.11
C ARG A 45 -4.09 13.77 -8.68
N GLN A 46 -2.80 14.08 -8.81
CA GLN A 46 -2.37 15.31 -9.47
C GLN A 46 -2.63 15.25 -10.99
N LEU A 47 -2.89 16.41 -11.59
CA LEU A 47 -3.10 16.56 -13.03
C LEU A 47 -1.88 16.10 -13.84
N THR A 48 -0.67 16.30 -13.30
CA THR A 48 0.63 15.95 -13.89
C THR A 48 1.12 14.56 -13.49
N LYS A 49 0.22 13.60 -13.24
CA LYS A 49 0.62 12.24 -12.88
C LYS A 49 1.42 11.59 -14.02
N THR A 50 2.55 10.98 -13.66
CA THR A 50 3.46 10.32 -14.60
C THR A 50 3.48 8.82 -14.37
N LYS A 51 3.99 8.05 -15.35
CA LYS A 51 4.27 6.61 -15.18
C LYS A 51 5.14 6.36 -13.94
N SER A 52 6.12 7.22 -13.72
CA SER A 52 7.04 7.12 -12.59
C SER A 52 6.32 7.23 -11.25
N SER A 53 5.28 8.04 -11.12
CA SER A 53 4.48 8.11 -9.87
C SER A 53 3.80 6.77 -9.54
N PHE A 54 3.28 6.07 -10.55
CA PHE A 54 2.72 4.72 -10.36
C PHE A 54 3.80 3.71 -10.02
N LEU A 55 4.90 3.69 -10.77
CA LEU A 55 6.02 2.75 -10.53
C LEU A 55 6.64 2.95 -9.14
N ASN A 56 6.82 4.19 -8.69
CA ASN A 56 7.32 4.49 -7.36
C ASN A 56 6.39 3.97 -6.25
N TYR A 57 5.07 4.03 -6.46
CA TYR A 57 4.12 3.50 -5.48
C TYR A 57 4.09 1.97 -5.49
N VAL A 58 4.13 1.36 -6.67
CA VAL A 58 4.28 -0.09 -6.83
C VAL A 58 5.54 -0.59 -6.12
N GLU A 59 6.67 0.07 -6.31
CA GLU A 59 7.93 -0.28 -5.67
C GLU A 59 7.82 -0.18 -4.14
N TYR A 60 7.18 0.88 -3.64
CA TYR A 60 6.92 1.05 -2.22
C TYR A 60 6.07 -0.11 -1.63
N GLU A 61 4.92 -0.43 -2.25
CA GLU A 61 4.05 -1.50 -1.77
C GLU A 61 4.71 -2.88 -1.90
N THR A 62 5.55 -3.09 -2.92
CA THR A 62 6.32 -4.33 -3.09
C THR A 62 7.32 -4.52 -1.96
N LYS A 63 8.11 -3.48 -1.64
CA LYS A 63 9.06 -3.50 -0.51
C LYS A 63 8.34 -3.70 0.83
N LEU A 64 7.16 -3.09 1.00
CA LEU A 64 6.34 -3.29 2.19
C LEU A 64 5.89 -4.75 2.34
N LEU A 65 5.44 -5.39 1.25
CA LEU A 65 5.05 -6.79 1.24
C LEU A 65 6.22 -7.73 1.56
N GLU A 66 7.40 -7.45 1.00
CA GLU A 66 8.63 -8.20 1.30
C GLU A 66 9.01 -8.08 2.79
N LEU A 67 9.00 -6.86 3.33
CA LEU A 67 9.28 -6.61 4.75
C LEU A 67 8.27 -7.33 5.66
N LEU A 68 6.98 -7.28 5.33
CA LEU A 68 5.92 -7.99 6.04
C LEU A 68 6.21 -9.51 6.06
N LYS A 69 6.50 -10.11 4.90
CA LYS A 69 6.82 -11.55 4.78
C LYS A 69 8.06 -11.93 5.59
N PHE A 70 9.10 -11.09 5.54
CA PHE A 70 10.31 -11.28 6.33
C PHE A 70 10.02 -11.27 7.84
N ARG A 71 9.29 -10.27 8.34
CA ARG A 71 8.92 -10.17 9.77
C ARG A 71 8.04 -11.32 10.22
N ARG A 72 7.07 -11.74 9.40
CA ARG A 72 6.25 -12.93 9.66
C ARG A 72 7.10 -14.18 9.84
N LYS A 73 8.04 -14.42 8.94
CA LYS A 73 8.97 -15.56 9.03
C LYS A 73 9.81 -15.49 10.31
N LYS A 74 10.32 -14.30 10.66
CA LYS A 74 11.13 -14.10 11.86
C LYS A 74 10.35 -14.32 13.16
N LEU A 75 9.08 -13.92 13.20
CA LEU A 75 8.22 -14.02 14.39
C LEU A 75 7.41 -15.32 14.47
N GLY A 76 7.42 -16.15 13.42
CA GLY A 76 6.55 -17.33 13.34
C GLY A 76 5.05 -16.98 13.25
N GLN A 77 4.71 -15.74 12.84
CA GLN A 77 3.34 -15.23 12.86
C GLN A 77 2.58 -15.58 11.57
N SER A 78 1.73 -16.61 11.64
CA SER A 78 0.91 -17.10 10.52
C SER A 78 -0.52 -16.53 10.48
N SER A 79 -0.97 -15.87 11.55
CA SER A 79 -2.34 -15.34 11.67
C SER A 79 -2.64 -14.31 10.59
N LYS A 80 -3.84 -14.40 9.99
CA LYS A 80 -4.34 -13.50 8.93
C LYS A 80 -3.38 -13.31 7.75
N LYS A 81 -2.47 -14.27 7.51
CA LYS A 81 -1.46 -14.17 6.46
C LYS A 81 -2.08 -13.89 5.09
N ARG A 82 -3.06 -14.72 4.70
CA ARG A 82 -3.73 -14.61 3.41
C ARG A 82 -4.42 -13.26 3.23
N GLU A 83 -5.13 -12.79 4.25
CA GLU A 83 -5.89 -11.53 4.19
C GLU A 83 -4.94 -10.33 4.00
N ILE A 84 -3.93 -10.20 4.85
CA ILE A 84 -3.02 -9.03 4.85
C ILE A 84 -2.08 -9.05 3.64
N GLU A 85 -1.54 -10.21 3.26
CA GLU A 85 -0.67 -10.28 2.08
C GLU A 85 -1.45 -10.05 0.78
N LYS A 86 -2.68 -10.57 0.70
CA LYS A 86 -3.54 -10.39 -0.47
C LYS A 86 -3.96 -8.94 -0.63
N SER A 87 -4.30 -8.24 0.45
CA SER A 87 -4.72 -6.83 0.35
C SER A 87 -3.61 -5.91 -0.20
N ILE A 88 -2.35 -6.14 0.18
CA ILE A 88 -1.21 -5.43 -0.42
C ILE A 88 -0.99 -5.87 -1.88
N ALA A 89 -1.04 -7.18 -2.17
CA ALA A 89 -0.84 -7.68 -3.53
C ALA A 89 -1.92 -7.17 -4.51
N ASP A 90 -3.18 -7.14 -4.08
CA ASP A 90 -4.28 -6.59 -4.86
C ASP A 90 -4.08 -5.10 -5.14
N ARG A 91 -3.51 -4.35 -4.17
CA ARG A 91 -3.12 -2.94 -4.36
C ARG A 91 -2.05 -2.77 -5.42
N ILE A 92 -0.99 -3.59 -5.37
CA ILE A 92 0.07 -3.61 -6.39
C ILE A 92 -0.52 -3.91 -7.79
N HIS A 93 -1.37 -4.93 -7.90
CA HIS A 93 -2.05 -5.27 -9.16
C HIS A 93 -2.92 -4.13 -9.68
N ASN A 94 -3.69 -3.47 -8.80
CA ASN A 94 -4.52 -2.35 -9.19
C ASN A 94 -3.69 -1.16 -9.69
N LEU A 95 -2.55 -0.87 -9.05
CA LEU A 95 -1.63 0.18 -9.50
C LEU A 95 -1.07 -0.12 -10.90
N TYR A 96 -0.67 -1.36 -11.17
CA TYR A 96 -0.24 -1.78 -12.50
C TYR A 96 -1.36 -1.66 -13.54
N ARG A 97 -2.57 -2.13 -13.20
CA ARG A 97 -3.73 -2.07 -14.09
C ARG A 97 -4.07 -0.63 -14.47
N VAL A 98 -4.09 0.28 -13.50
CA VAL A 98 -4.38 1.70 -13.75
C VAL A 98 -3.25 2.34 -14.55
N SER A 99 -1.98 2.02 -14.26
CA SER A 99 -0.85 2.52 -15.04
C SER A 99 -0.88 2.04 -16.49
N ALA A 100 -1.36 0.84 -16.78
CA ALA A 100 -1.44 0.29 -18.13
C ALA A 100 -2.64 0.86 -18.92
N ASN A 101 -3.80 1.01 -18.27
CA ASN A 101 -5.03 1.47 -18.94
C ASN A 101 -5.16 3.00 -19.03
N GLY A 102 -4.49 3.74 -18.14
CA GLY A 102 -4.59 5.20 -18.05
C GLY A 102 -3.66 5.98 -18.98
N MET A 103 -2.76 5.29 -19.69
CA MET A 103 -1.84 5.90 -20.66
C MET A 103 -2.39 5.68 -22.07
N LYS A 104 -3.03 6.71 -22.63
CA LYS A 104 -3.03 6.83 -24.10
C LYS A 104 -1.56 6.94 -24.51
N ILE A 105 -1.12 5.97 -25.30
CA ILE A 105 0.20 6.01 -25.94
C ILE A 105 0.05 7.11 -26.99
N ASP A 106 0.66 8.27 -26.73
CA ASP A 106 0.90 9.27 -27.77
C ASP A 106 1.95 8.74 -28.75
#